data_AF-A0A933VJ90-F1
#
_entry.id   AF-A0A933VJ90-F1
#
_cell.length_a   1.000
_cell.length_b   1.000
_cell.length_c   1.000
_cell.angle_alpha   90.00
_cell.angle_beta   90.00
_cell.angle_gamma   90.00
#
_symmetry.space_group_name_H-M   'P 1'
#
loop_
_entity.id
_entity.type
_entity.pdbx_description
1 polymer ?
#
loop_
_entity_poly.entity_id
_entity_poly.type
_entity_poly.pdbx_seq_one_letter_code
_entity_poly.pdbx_strand_id
1 'polypeptide(L)' 'MPGAIAIVVVLLLLPVLICMGCAVIAAALGVSLNRDAEVRGEGSELLDLNV' A
#
# COMPACT_ATOMS: atom_id res chain seq x y z
N MET A 1 -29.26 11.98 19.32
CA MET A 1 -27.90 11.57 19.77
C MET A 1 -27.12 10.64 18.85
N PRO A 2 -27.69 9.66 18.11
CA PRO A 2 -26.86 8.68 17.37
C PRO A 2 -25.99 9.32 16.26
N GLY A 3 -26.45 10.39 15.60
CA GLY A 3 -25.65 11.10 14.59
C GLY A 3 -24.36 11.72 15.15
N ALA A 4 -24.40 12.31 16.35
CA ALA A 4 -23.22 12.90 16.98
C ALA A 4 -22.19 11.82 17.34
N ILE A 5 -22.65 10.66 17.80
CA ILE A 5 -21.79 9.51 18.11
C ILE A 5 -21.12 9.00 16.84
N ALA A 6 -21.86 8.86 15.74
CA ALA A 6 -21.30 8.43 14.47
C ALA A 6 -20.19 9.38 13.97
N ILE A 7 -20.39 10.69 14.08
CA ILE A 7 -19.39 11.69 13.69
C ILE A 7 -18.10 11.55 14.50
N VAL A 8 -18.19 11.39 15.83
CA VAL A 8 -17.02 11.22 16.69
C VAL A 8 -16.25 9.95 16.34
N VAL A 9 -16.96 8.84 16.13
CA VAL A 9 -16.34 7.56 15.74
C VAL A 9 -15.60 7.69 14.42
N VAL A 10 -16.21 8.31 13.40
CA VAL A 10 -15.56 8.52 12.11
C VAL A 10 -14.32 9.39 12.25
N LEU A 11 -14.40 10.51 12.98
CA LEU A 11 -13.25 11.40 13.17
C LEU A 11 -12.06 10.73 13.85
N LEU A 12 -12.31 9.81 14.80
CA LEU A 12 -11.26 9.08 15.48
C LEU A 12 -10.62 7.99 14.60
N LEU A 13 -11.42 7.34 13.74
CA LEU A 13 -10.94 6.26 12.87
C LEU A 13 -10.27 6.76 11.59
N LEU A 14 -10.72 7.89 11.05
CA LEU A 14 -10.26 8.45 9.79
C LEU A 14 -8.73 8.64 9.69
N PRO A 15 -8.01 9.22 10.68
CA PRO A 15 -6.56 9.37 10.57
C PRO A 15 -5.83 8.03 10.50
N VAL A 16 -6.28 7.04 11.28
CA VAL A 16 -5.69 5.69 11.28
C VAL A 16 -5.94 5.01 9.94
N LEU A 17 -7.17 5.09 9.43
CA LEU A 17 -7.55 4.51 8.13
C LEU A 17 -6.77 5.12 6.98
N ILE A 18 -6.55 6.44 6.99
CA ILE A 18 -5.78 7.12 5.94
C ILE A 18 -4.31 6.72 6.02
N CYS A 19 -3.68 6.84 7.19
CA CYS A 19 -2.25 6.52 7.36
C CYS A 19 -1.95 5.05 7.04
N MET A 20 -2.75 4.11 7.56
CA MET A 20 -2.56 2.69 7.30
C MET A 20 -2.99 2.29 5.89
N GLY A 21 -4.03 2.93 5.34
CA GLY A 21 -4.50 2.68 3.97
C GLY A 21 -3.42 2.96 2.93
N CYS A 22 -2.67 4.06 3.07
CA CYS A 22 -1.54 4.36 2.19
C CYS A 22 -0.44 3.30 2.27
N ALA A 23 -0.13 2.79 3.47
CA ALA A 23 0.87 1.73 3.62
C ALA A 23 0.45 0.43 2.92
N VAL A 24 -0.83 0.05 3.01
CA VAL A 24 -1.38 -1.12 2.30
C VAL A 24 -1.29 -0.94 0.79
N ILE A 25 -1.67 0.23 0.27
CA ILE A 25 -1.58 0.53 -1.16
C ILE A 25 -0.13 0.48 -1.65
N ALA A 26 0.79 1.09 -0.89
CA ALA A 26 2.22 1.07 -1.23
C ALA A 26 2.79 -0.36 -1.26
N ALA A 27 2.45 -1.19 -0.27
CA ALA A 27 2.87 -2.58 -0.24
C ALA A 27 2.30 -3.38 -1.42
N ALA A 28 1.00 -3.21 -1.71
CA ALA A 28 0.34 -3.89 -2.84
C ALA A 28 0.98 -3.50 -4.17
N LEU A 29 1.20 -2.20 -4.40
CA LEU A 29 1.86 -1.70 -5.60
C LEU A 29 3.30 -2.22 -5.68
N GLY A 30 4.07 -2.10 -4.61
CA GLY A 30 5.45 -2.58 -4.55
C GLY A 30 5.57 -4.05 -4.94
N VAL A 31 4.72 -4.93 -4.38
CA VAL A 31 4.70 -6.35 -4.72
C VAL A 31 4.29 -6.58 -6.18
N SER A 32 3.26 -5.87 -6.67
CA SER A 32 2.80 -6.04 -8.05
C SER A 32 3.86 -5.63 -9.07
N LEU A 33 4.54 -4.51 -8.82
CA LEU A 33 5.57 -3.96 -9.69
C LEU A 33 6.84 -4.78 -9.63
N ASN A 34 7.20 -5.29 -8.46
CA ASN A 34 8.36 -6.18 -8.31
C ASN A 34 8.17 -7.47 -9.11
N ARG A 35 6.99 -8.10 -9.04
CA ARG A 35 6.68 -9.30 -9.84
C ARG A 35 6.74 -9.03 -11.35
N ASP A 36 6.22 -7.89 -11.80
CA ASP A 36 6.31 -7.50 -13.22
C ASP A 36 7.78 -7.24 -13.63
N ALA A 37 8.57 -6.62 -12.75
CA ALA A 37 9.98 -6.39 -12.98
C ALA A 37 10.79 -7.70 -13.06
N GLU A 38 10.50 -8.69 -12.21
CA GLU A 38 11.12 -10.03 -12.25
C GLU A 38 10.86 -10.70 -13.60
N VAL A 39 9.59 -10.78 -14.03
CA VAL A 39 9.21 -11.42 -15.30
C VAL A 39 9.84 -10.72 -16.50
N ARG A 40 9.87 -9.37 -16.50
CA ARG A 40 10.52 -8.60 -17.57
C ARG A 40 12.05 -8.66 -17.52
N GLY A 41 12.59 -8.95 -16.35
CA GLY A 41 14.02 -9.09 -16.09
C GLY A 41 14.56 -10.48 -16.43
N GLU A 42 13.71 -11.49 -16.65
CA GLU A 42 14.12 -12.84 -17.05
C GLU A 42 14.85 -12.81 -18.40
N GLY A 43 16.18 -12.95 -18.36
CA GLY A 43 17.06 -12.87 -19.52
C GLY A 43 17.70 -11.50 -19.77
N SER A 44 17.52 -10.56 -18.83
CA SER A 44 18.23 -9.28 -18.83
C SER A 44 19.73 -9.51 -18.59
N GLU A 45 20.56 -8.85 -19.39
CA GLU A 45 22.02 -8.79 -19.19
C GLU A 45 22.45 -7.83 -18.06
N LEU A 46 21.48 -7.13 -17.46
CA LEU A 46 21.71 -6.20 -16.37
C LEU A 46 22.08 -6.94 -15.08
N LEU A 47 22.94 -6.31 -14.28
CA LEU A 47 23.35 -6.84 -12.98
C LEU A 47 22.15 -6.83 -12.02
N ASP A 48 21.92 -7.96 -11.35
CA ASP A 48 20.93 -8.04 -10.28
C ASP A 48 21.43 -7.25 -9.06
N LEU A 49 20.66 -6.23 -8.67
CA LEU A 49 20.97 -5.34 -7.54
C LEU A 49 20.13 -5.68 -6.30
N ASN A 50 19.18 -6.61 -6.42
CA ASN A 50 18.28 -6.98 -5.34
C ASN A 50 18.89 -8.14 -4.54
N VAL A 51 19.94 -7.83 -3.77
CA VAL A 51 20.57 -8.72 -2.78
C VAL A 51 19.80 -8.84 -1.48
#